data_AF-A0A6A5R353-F1
#
_entry.id   AF-A0A6A5R353-F1
#
_cell.length_a   1.000
_cell.length_b   1.000
_cell.length_c   1.000
_cell.angle_alpha   90.00
_cell.angle_beta   90.00
_cell.angle_gamma   90.00
#
_symmetry.space_group_name_H-M   'P 1'
#
loop_
_entity.id
_entity.type
_entity.pdbx_description
1 polymer ?
#
loop_
_entity_poly.entity_id
_entity_poly.type
_entity_poly.pdbx_seq_one_letter_code
_entity_poly.pdbx_strand_id
1 'polypeptide(L)'
;MGIESIDPFELPLINTVLLLASGFTVTYAHHFLINGKRGKALYGLLYTIILATIFTALQGVEYAVSSFTISDGAFGSCFYFGTGLI
;
A
#
# COMPACT_ATOMS: atom_id res chain seq x y z
N MET A 1 25.42 8.71 16.00
CA MET A 1 24.18 9.37 15.55
C MET A 1 23.23 8.25 15.15
N GLY A 2 22.00 8.26 15.65
CA GLY A 2 21.02 7.19 15.38
C GLY A 2 20.32 7.39 14.04
N ILE A 3 19.62 6.35 13.58
CA ILE A 3 18.72 6.45 12.43
C ILE A 3 17.42 7.12 12.88
N GLU A 4 16.97 8.15 12.18
CA GLU A 4 15.63 8.71 12.36
C GLU A 4 14.63 7.86 11.58
N SER A 5 13.77 7.13 12.29
CA SER A 5 12.72 6.31 11.70
C SER A 5 11.54 7.14 11.22
N ILE A 6 10.81 6.62 10.24
CA ILE A 6 9.57 7.20 9.71
C ILE A 6 8.48 7.19 10.79
N ASP A 7 7.70 8.27 10.90
CA ASP A 7 6.57 8.32 11.82
C ASP A 7 5.44 7.39 11.32
N PRO A 8 5.04 6.38 12.10
CA PRO A 8 4.01 5.42 11.69
C PRO A 8 2.61 6.04 11.50
N PHE A 9 2.34 7.23 12.06
CA PHE A 9 1.03 7.87 11.99
C PHE A 9 0.86 8.81 10.79
N GLU A 10 1.89 8.97 9.96
CA GLU A 10 1.85 9.78 8.74
C GLU A 10 1.55 8.93 7.49
N LEU A 11 2.49 8.85 6.55
CA LEU A 11 2.35 8.10 5.30
C LEU A 11 2.05 6.59 5.51
N PRO A 12 2.68 5.89 6.47
CA PRO A 12 2.40 4.47 6.71
C PRO A 12 0.94 4.20 7.12
N LEU A 13 0.33 5.11 7.90
CA LEU A 13 -1.08 4.99 8.30
C LEU A 13 -2.02 5.12 7.09
N ILE A 14 -1.75 6.09 6.22
CA ILE A 14 -2.53 6.30 4.99
C ILE A 14 -2.42 5.07 4.10
N ASN A 15 -1.22 4.52 3.93
CA ASN A 15 -0.97 3.30 3.17
C ASN A 15 -1.75 2.11 3.72
N THR A 16 -1.82 1.97 5.05
CA THR A 16 -2.64 0.93 5.70
C THR A 16 -4.13 1.09 5.39
N VAL A 17 -4.66 2.32 5.47
CA VAL A 17 -6.06 2.61 5.16
C VAL A 17 -6.37 2.32 3.69
N LEU A 18 -5.47 2.66 2.77
CA LEU A 18 -5.63 2.37 1.34
C LEU A 18 -5.70 0.87 1.04
N LEU A 19 -4.86 0.06 1.70
CA LEU A 19 -4.89 -1.39 1.57
C LEU A 19 -6.18 -1.99 2.16
N LEU A 20 -6.64 -1.51 3.31
CA LEU A 20 -7.93 -1.96 3.88
C LEU A 20 -9.11 -1.59 2.98
N ALA A 21 -9.11 -0.38 2.42
CA ALA A 21 -10.13 0.08 1.49
C ALA A 21 -10.14 -0.75 0.20
N SER A 22 -8.96 -1.12 -0.34
CA SER A 22 -8.87 -1.96 -1.53
C SER A 22 -9.39 -3.39 -1.27
N GLY A 23 -9.15 -3.93 -0.07
CA GLY A 23 -9.73 -5.20 0.40
C GLY A 23 -11.26 -5.18 0.45
N PHE A 24 -11.85 -4.05 0.84
CA PHE A 24 -13.30 -3.87 0.80
C PHE A 24 -13.82 -3.78 -0.65
N THR A 25 -13.17 -3.02 -1.53
CA THR A 25 -13.62 -2.86 -2.93
C THR A 25 -13.52 -4.15 -3.73
N VAL A 26 -12.51 -5.00 -3.48
CA VAL A 26 -12.40 -6.30 -4.15
C VAL A 26 -13.45 -7.28 -3.63
N THR A 27 -13.76 -7.25 -2.33
CA THR A 27 -14.85 -8.06 -1.76
C THR A 27 -16.21 -7.65 -2.33
N TYR A 28 -16.43 -6.34 -2.49
CA TYR A 28 -17.59 -5.80 -3.20
C TYR A 28 -17.64 -6.31 -4.64
N ALA A 29 -16.53 -6.21 -5.39
CA ALA A 29 -16.44 -6.72 -6.77
C ALA A 29 -16.78 -8.21 -6.86
N HIS A 30 -16.23 -9.02 -5.96
CA HIS A 30 -16.47 -10.46 -5.87
C HIS A 30 -17.95 -10.77 -5.61
N HIS A 31 -18.59 -10.05 -4.68
CA HIS A 31 -20.02 -10.24 -4.40
C HIS A 31 -20.91 -9.93 -5.63
N PHE A 32 -20.59 -8.88 -6.39
CA PHE A 32 -21.35 -8.56 -7.60
C PHE A 32 -21.06 -9.50 -8.77
N LEU A 33 -19.87 -10.10 -8.81
CA LEU A 33 -19.51 -11.11 -9.79
C LEU A 33 -20.37 -12.38 -9.61
N ILE A 34 -20.49 -12.87 -8.37
CA ILE A 34 -21.33 -14.03 -8.03
C ILE A 34 -22.80 -13.76 -8.36
N ASN A 35 -23.28 -12.54 -8.11
CA ASN A 35 -24.65 -12.13 -8.43
C ASN A 35 -24.90 -11.87 -9.93
N GLY A 36 -23.96 -12.18 -10.82
CA GLY A 36 -24.09 -12.00 -12.27
C GLY A 36 -24.09 -10.54 -12.75
N LYS A 37 -23.80 -9.57 -11.86
CA LYS A 37 -23.84 -8.13 -12.15
C LYS A 37 -22.47 -7.64 -12.63
N ARG A 38 -22.11 -7.98 -13.87
CA ARG A 38 -20.80 -7.70 -14.49
C ARG A 38 -20.35 -6.24 -14.39
N GLY A 39 -21.25 -5.28 -14.63
CA GLY A 39 -20.91 -3.84 -14.56
C GLY A 39 -20.40 -3.43 -13.18
N LYS A 40 -21.12 -3.80 -12.11
CA LYS A 40 -20.73 -3.47 -10.73
C LYS A 40 -19.46 -4.19 -10.28
N ALA A 41 -19.28 -5.43 -10.73
CA ALA A 41 -18.04 -6.18 -10.50
C ALA A 41 -16.83 -5.48 -11.14
N LEU A 42 -16.96 -5.02 -12.39
CA LEU A 42 -15.90 -4.29 -13.08
C LEU A 42 -15.57 -2.96 -12.39
N TYR A 43 -16.58 -2.19 -11.96
CA TYR A 43 -16.35 -0.96 -11.20
C TYR A 43 -15.61 -1.22 -9.88
N GLY A 44 -16.02 -2.23 -9.11
CA GLY A 44 -15.33 -2.58 -7.86
C GLY A 44 -13.87 -2.98 -8.08
N LEU A 45 -13.59 -3.73 -9.15
CA LEU A 45 -12.23 -4.11 -9.52
C LEU A 45 -11.41 -2.89 -9.95
N LEU A 46 -11.98 -1.98 -10.75
CA LEU A 46 -11.33 -0.73 -11.15
C LEU A 46 -10.94 0.13 -9.93
N TYR A 47 -11.84 0.30 -8.97
CA TYR A 47 -11.52 1.02 -7.72
C TYR A 47 -10.40 0.35 -6.94
N THR A 48 -10.38 -0.99 -6.88
CA THR A 48 -9.31 -1.76 -6.23
C THR A 48 -7.95 -1.45 -6.85
N ILE A 49 -7.87 -1.47 -8.20
CA ILE A 49 -6.62 -1.19 -8.93
C ILE A 49 -6.16 0.25 -8.73
N ILE A 50 -7.08 1.21 -8.73
CA ILE A 50 -6.76 2.62 -8.49
C ILE A 50 -6.17 2.79 -7.08
N LEU A 51 -6.81 2.23 -6.06
CA LEU A 51 -6.33 2.30 -4.67
C LEU A 51 -4.94 1.66 -4.52
N ALA A 52 -4.72 0.49 -5.15
CA ALA A 52 -3.42 -0.17 -5.15
C ALA A 52 -2.34 0.67 -5.84
N THR A 53 -2.67 1.32 -6.95
CA THR A 53 -1.73 2.20 -7.68
C THR A 53 -1.35 3.42 -6.82
N ILE A 54 -2.32 4.01 -6.11
CA ILE A 54 -2.06 5.13 -5.20
C ILE A 54 -1.14 4.69 -4.05
N PHE A 55 -1.40 3.51 -3.47
CA PHE A 55 -0.51 2.93 -2.45
C PHE A 55 0.93 2.77 -2.97
N THR A 56 1.12 2.18 -4.15
CA THR A 56 2.48 2.01 -4.73
C THR A 56 3.17 3.35 -4.96
N ALA A 57 2.44 4.38 -5.41
CA ALA A 57 3.00 5.71 -5.59
C ALA A 57 3.44 6.34 -4.26
N LEU A 58 2.61 6.23 -3.22
CA LEU A 58 2.94 6.75 -1.88
C LEU A 58 4.11 5.99 -1.25
N GLN A 59 4.17 4.67 -1.41
CA GLN A 59 5.32 3.86 -0.97
C GLN A 59 6.63 4.32 -1.63
N GLY A 60 6.57 4.68 -2.92
CA GLY A 60 7.72 5.25 -3.64
C GLY A 60 8.15 6.63 -3.11
N VAL A 61 7.19 7.48 -2.72
CA VAL A 61 7.48 8.78 -2.08
C VAL A 61 8.11 8.58 -0.70
N GLU A 62 7.61 7.63 0.09
CA GLU A 62 8.16 7.28 1.40
C GLU A 62 9.63 6.86 1.30
N TYR A 63 9.98 6.03 0.30
CA TYR A 63 11.36 5.62 0.04
C TYR A 63 12.27 6.73 -0.48
N ALA A 64 11.72 7.76 -1.13
CA ALA A 64 12.49 8.87 -1.65
C ALA A 64 12.80 9.94 -0.58
N VAL A 65 11.96 10.05 0.44
CA VAL A 65 12.07 11.06 1.51
C VAL A 65 12.72 10.50 2.79
N SER A 66 12.86 9.17 2.91
CA SER A 66 13.49 8.55 4.07
C SER A 66 14.94 9.01 4.28
N SER A 67 15.30 9.23 5.54
CA SER A 67 16.64 9.67 5.96
C SER A 67 17.70 8.57 5.94
N PHE A 68 17.27 7.31 5.75
CA PHE A 68 18.10 6.12 5.67
C PHE A 68 17.87 5.38 4.35
N THR A 69 18.82 4.53 4.01
CA THR A 69 18.90 3.74 2.79
C THR A 69 19.00 2.26 3.12
N ILE A 70 18.90 1.40 2.10
CA ILE A 70 19.08 -0.05 2.26
C ILE A 70 20.46 -0.44 2.81
N SER A 71 21.47 0.42 2.62
CA SER A 71 22.85 0.18 3.07
C SER A 71 23.10 0.61 4.51
N ASP A 72 22.13 1.22 5.19
CA ASP A 72 22.26 1.72 6.57
C ASP A 72 22.07 0.61 7.61
N GLY A 73 23.00 -0.34 7.57
CA GLY A 73 23.13 -1.43 8.52
C GLY A 73 21.93 -2.38 8.56
N ALA A 74 21.76 -3.06 9.69
CA ALA A 74 20.69 -4.04 9.87
C ALA A 74 19.29 -3.41 9.81
N PHE A 75 19.12 -2.18 10.30
CA PHE A 75 17.81 -1.52 10.31
C PHE A 75 17.33 -1.19 8.89
N GLY A 76 18.15 -0.47 8.11
CA GLY A 76 17.78 -0.09 6.74
C GLY A 76 17.56 -1.32 5.84
N SER A 77 18.45 -2.31 5.92
CA SER A 77 18.30 -3.54 5.15
C SER A 77 17.04 -4.33 5.50
N CYS A 78 16.72 -4.52 6.78
CA CYS A 78 15.48 -5.18 7.21
C CYS A 78 14.23 -4.39 6.81
N PHE A 79 14.26 -3.05 6.92
CA PHE A 79 13.13 -2.21 6.56
C PHE A 79 12.79 -2.33 5.07
N TYR A 80 13.75 -1.99 4.19
CA TYR A 80 13.52 -2.01 2.74
C TYR A 80 13.23 -3.40 2.18
N PHE A 81 13.83 -4.44 2.77
CA PHE A 81 13.51 -5.82 2.38
C PHE A 81 12.08 -6.20 2.79
N GLY A 82 11.67 -5.86 4.02
CA GLY A 82 10.33 -6.16 4.53
C GLY A 82 9.24 -5.42 3.76
N THR A 83 9.42 -4.12 3.54
CA THR A 83 8.41 -3.28 2.87
C THR A 83 8.47 -3.36 1.34
N GLY A 84 9.61 -3.76 0.76
CA GLY A 84 9.76 -3.87 -0.70
C GLY A 84 9.27 -5.20 -1.29
N LEU A 85 9.13 -6.24 -0.46
CA LEU A 85 8.57 -7.53 -0.88
C LEU A 85 7.03 -7.54 -0.92
N ILE A 86 6.42 -6.75 -0.04
CA ILE A 86 4.97 -6.66 0.20
C ILE A 86 4.35 -5.65 -0.76
#